data_AF-A0A931YX97-F1
#
_entry.id   AF-A0A931YX97-F1
#
_cell.length_a   1.000
_cell.length_b   1.000
_cell.length_c   1.000
_cell.angle_alpha   90.00
_cell.angle_beta   90.00
_cell.angle_gamma   90.00
#
_symmetry.space_group_name_H-M   'P 1'
#
loop_
_entity.id
_entity.type
_entity.pdbx_description
1 polymer ?
#
loop_
_entity_poly.entity_id
_entity_poly.type
_entity_poly.pdbx_seq_one_letter_code
_entity_poly.pdbx_strand_id
1 'polypeptide(L)' 'MKFEVEVYQDEARDWVATAVVYGVTATGRTEKEALVRVMEALARHLKKAPGA' A
#
# COMPACT_ATOMS: atom_id res chain seq x y z
N MET A 1 -5.53 3.54 -14.16
CA MET A 1 -5.86 2.33 -13.42
C MET A 1 -6.27 2.74 -12.02
N LYS A 2 -7.43 2.31 -11.52
CA LYS A 2 -7.91 2.61 -10.17
C LYS A 2 -7.85 1.32 -9.36
N PHE A 3 -7.41 1.41 -8.11
CA PHE A 3 -7.36 0.27 -7.19
C PHE A 3 -7.81 0.76 -5.83
N GLU A 4 -8.50 -0.12 -5.10
CA GLU A 4 -8.98 0.16 -3.75
C GLU A 4 -7.83 -0.01 -2.75
N VAL A 5 -7.69 0.97 -1.87
CA VAL A 5 -6.72 0.96 -0.78
C VAL A 5 -7.47 1.16 0.51
N GLU A 6 -7.43 0.17 1.38
CA GLU A 6 -7.91 0.30 2.75
C GLU A 6 -6.83 0.97 3.58
N VAL A 7 -7.21 1.99 4.34
CA VAL A 7 -6.30 2.73 5.20
C VAL A 7 -6.90 2.83 6.60
N TYR A 8 -6.12 2.44 7.61
CA TYR A 8 -6.54 2.48 9.00
C TYR A 8 -5.34 2.78 9.90
N GLN A 9 -5.61 3.20 11.13
CA GLN A 9 -4.58 3.36 12.16
C GLN A 9 -4.58 2.13 13.06
N ASP A 10 -3.40 1.57 13.33
CA ASP A 10 -3.24 0.42 14.22
C ASP A 10 -3.15 0.84 15.70
N GLU A 11 -3.04 -0.16 16.58
CA GLU A 11 -2.92 0.04 18.03
C GLU A 11 -1.62 0.77 18.42
N ALA A 12 -0.59 0.72 17.57
CA ALA A 12 0.68 1.43 17.76
C ALA A 12 0.62 2.90 17.29
N ARG A 13 -0.55 3.35 16.81
CA ARG A 13 -0.77 4.66 16.16
C ARG A 13 -0.04 4.81 14.83
N ASP A 14 0.44 3.73 14.25
CA ASP A 14 0.96 3.72 12.90
C ASP A 14 -0.20 3.63 11.90
N TRP A 15 -0.02 4.27 10.75
CA TRP A 15 -0.96 4.20 9.65
C TRP A 15 -0.61 3.01 8.77
N VAL A 16 -1.60 2.16 8.52
CA VAL A 16 -1.49 0.98 7.68
C VAL A 16 -2.33 1.21 6.43
N ALA A 17 -1.73 1.00 5.25
CA ALA A 17 -2.39 1.10 3.97
C ALA A 17 -2.23 -0.21 3.19
N THR A 18 -3.35 -0.78 2.74
CA THR A 18 -3.40 -2.07 2.06
C THR A 18 -4.10 -1.93 0.72
N ALA A 19 -3.39 -2.20 -0.37
CA ALA A 19 -3.98 -2.35 -1.70
C ALA A 19 -4.65 -3.72 -1.79
N VAL A 20 -5.96 -3.77 -1.52
CA VAL A 20 -6.75 -5.01 -1.34
C VAL A 20 -6.62 -5.95 -2.54
N VAL A 21 -6.71 -5.41 -3.75
CA VAL A 21 -6.66 -6.18 -5.01
C VAL A 21 -5.33 -6.91 -5.21
N TYR A 22 -4.24 -6.40 -4.64
CA TYR A 22 -2.89 -6.95 -4.82
C TYR A 22 -2.31 -7.58 -3.55
N GLY A 23 -3.03 -7.50 -2.42
CA GLY A 23 -2.52 -7.93 -1.12
C GLY A 23 -1.24 -7.19 -0.69
N VAL A 24 -0.98 -6.00 -1.24
CA VAL A 24 0.22 -5.22 -0.94
C VAL A 24 -0.07 -4.29 0.23
N THR A 25 0.70 -4.41 1.31
CA THR A 25 0.54 -3.62 2.54
C THR A 25 1.77 -2.75 2.78
N ALA A 26 1.57 -1.53 3.27
CA ALA A 26 2.64 -0.69 3.77
C ALA A 26 2.19 0.10 5.01
N THR A 27 3.17 0.43 5.87
CA THR A 27 2.94 1.22 7.09
C THR A 27 3.72 2.54 7.06
N GLY A 28 3.21 3.57 7.73
CA GLY A 28 3.84 4.87 7.85
C GLY A 28 3.40 5.61 9.12
N ARG A 29 4.09 6.69 9.50
CA ARG A 29 3.74 7.46 10.70
C ARG A 29 2.53 8.39 10.48
N THR A 30 2.19 8.60 9.20
CA THR A 30 1.03 9.40 8.78
C THR A 30 0.29 8.68 7.66
N GLU A 31 -1.00 8.98 7.50
CA GLU A 31 -1.85 8.40 6.44
C GLU A 31 -1.20 8.56 5.06
N LYS A 32 -0.72 9.78 4.76
CA LYS A 32 -0.08 10.12 3.49
C LYS A 32 1.19 9.31 3.26
N GLU A 33 1.99 9.07 4.31
CA GLU A 33 3.20 8.27 4.21
C GLU A 33 2.89 6.80 3.92
N ALA A 34 1.91 6.23 4.62
CA ALA A 34 1.45 4.87 4.36
C ALA A 34 0.93 4.71 2.92
N LEU A 35 0.16 5.70 2.44
CA LEU A 35 -0.34 5.75 1.07
C LEU A 35 0.78 5.81 0.02
N VAL A 36 1.77 6.69 0.20
CA VAL A 36 2.91 6.77 -0.72
C VAL A 36 3.67 5.44 -0.73
N ARG A 37 3.92 4.85 0.44
CA ARG A 37 4.65 3.59 0.57
C ARG A 37 3.90 2.41 -0.07
N VAL A 38 2.57 2.32 0.08
CA VAL A 38 1.80 1.24 -0.56
C VAL A 38 1.78 1.41 -2.07
N MET A 39 1.71 2.65 -2.58
CA MET A 39 1.83 2.92 -4.02
C MET A 39 3.20 2.54 -4.58
N GLU A 40 4.29 2.84 -3.86
CA GLU A 40 5.64 2.42 -4.26
C GLU A 40 5.80 0.91 -4.22
N ALA A 41 5.32 0.26 -3.16
CA ALA A 41 5.35 -1.20 -3.03
C ALA A 41 4.55 -1.87 -4.15
N LEU A 42 3.37 -1.33 -4.47
CA LEU A 42 2.54 -1.80 -5.58
C LEU A 42 3.25 -1.60 -6.93
N ALA A 43 3.84 -0.44 -7.18
CA ALA A 43 4.59 -0.18 -8.40
C ALA A 43 5.78 -1.14 -8.57
N ARG A 44 6.47 -1.48 -7.47
CA ARG A 44 7.54 -2.50 -7.48
C ARG A 44 6.98 -3.88 -7.74
N HIS A 45 5.85 -4.25 -7.12
CA HIS A 45 5.18 -5.53 -7.32
C HIS A 45 4.78 -5.74 -8.79
N LEU A 46 4.15 -4.73 -9.40
CA LEU A 46 3.76 -4.74 -10.81
C LEU A 46 4.96 -4.77 -11.76
N LYS A 47 6.05 -4.03 -11.45
CA LYS A 47 7.29 -4.09 -12.25
C LYS A 47 8.00 -5.43 -12.15
N LYS A 48 7.85 -6.17 -11.05
CA LYS A 48 8.48 -7.47 -10.81
C LYS A 48 7.70 -8.63 -11.43
N ALA A 49 6.53 -8.37 -12.01
CA ALA A 49 5.83 -9.30 -12.89
C ALA A 49 6.23 -8.99 -14.35
N PRO A 50 7.32 -9.56 -14.90
CA PRO A 50 7.53 -9.52 -16.33
C PRO A 50 6.53 -10.50 -16.98
N GLY A 51 5.56 -9.95 -17.71
CA GLY A 51 4.76 -10.71 -18.67
C GLY A 51 3.60 -11.51 -18.08
N ALA A 52 2.39 -11.08 -18.43
CA ALA A 52 1.47 -12.02 -19.05
C ALA A 52 1.99 -12.34 -20.46
#